data_AF-A0A3B0YS96-F1
#
_entry.id   AF-A0A3B0YS96-F1
#
_cell.length_a   1.000
_cell.length_b   1.000
_cell.length_c   1.000
_cell.angle_alpha   90.00
_cell.angle_beta   90.00
_cell.angle_gamma   90.00
#
_symmetry.space_group_name_H-M   'P 1'
#
loop_
_entity.id
_entity.type
_entity.pdbx_description
1 polymer ?
#
loop_
_entity_poly.entity_id
_entity_poly.type
_entity_poly.pdbx_seq_one_letter_code
_entity_poly.pdbx_strand_id
1 'polypeptide(L)'
;MKQYPANTAIRTHSLLKNKTFWISIFILVLIAATFWTQSRVPALNQKAQIGDRINISAIAFDVVLPVLESQPLYERVYKAAINWGYTNWKGMTFGFLLASAFITLLQILPKTPASKNRFVNSLFGLGMGSPLGVCVNCATPIAQGMIHAGTRLETSLAMLISSPTLNPIVLGIAFSLLSFHVVLIKILLSIFFIIFIVPLLVKIAKPSKTTLEDTHQPPLGDSPQYNAAFPPQTWSSALYFTATSLFKNLFYIIKITLPLMLLAGLLGSLLIEILPSGSLSTLAMEPQTLLLIAAIGVFLPVPIAFDVLIVNILISSGLNIGLASTLLFSLGIFSIY
;
A
#
# COMPACT_ATOMS: atom_id res chain seq x y z
N MET A 1 41.49 -22.78 11.57
CA MET A 1 40.53 -23.91 11.46
C MET A 1 39.57 -23.89 12.65
N LYS A 2 38.35 -24.41 12.44
CA LYS A 2 37.16 -24.47 13.32
C LYS A 2 36.24 -23.25 13.22
N GLN A 3 35.34 -23.25 12.23
CA GLN A 3 33.99 -23.86 12.22
C GLN A 3 32.98 -22.99 12.97
N TYR A 4 32.00 -22.43 12.25
CA TYR A 4 30.59 -22.39 12.69
C TYR A 4 29.63 -22.24 11.48
N PRO A 5 29.44 -23.27 10.63
CA PRO A 5 28.20 -23.43 9.88
C PRO A 5 27.24 -24.30 10.73
N ALA A 6 26.84 -23.81 11.91
CA ALA A 6 25.89 -24.53 12.78
C ALA A 6 24.75 -23.65 13.31
N ASN A 7 24.75 -22.33 13.03
CA ASN A 7 23.85 -21.40 13.72
C ASN A 7 22.51 -21.14 13.02
N THR A 8 22.34 -21.55 11.77
CA THR A 8 21.09 -21.34 11.03
C THR A 8 20.07 -22.46 11.31
N ALA A 9 20.52 -23.72 11.32
CA ALA A 9 19.66 -24.89 11.54
C ALA A 9 19.17 -25.03 12.99
N ILE A 10 20.01 -24.65 13.97
CA ILE A 10 19.63 -24.65 15.40
C ILE A 10 18.61 -23.54 15.70
N ARG A 11 18.69 -22.38 15.01
CA ARG A 11 17.72 -21.28 15.13
C ARG A 11 16.36 -21.60 14.52
N THR A 12 16.30 -22.21 13.33
CA THR A 12 15.03 -22.60 12.71
C THR A 12 14.30 -23.67 13.52
N HIS A 13 15.02 -24.62 14.11
CA HIS A 13 14.43 -25.65 14.96
C HIS A 13 13.89 -25.10 16.31
N SER A 14 14.45 -23.98 16.79
CA SER A 14 13.94 -23.23 17.95
C SER A 14 12.70 -22.39 17.59
N LEU A 15 12.67 -21.79 16.39
CA LEU A 15 11.55 -20.98 15.92
C LEU A 15 10.26 -21.78 15.76
N LEU A 16 10.34 -22.99 15.19
CA LEU A 16 9.16 -23.86 15.03
C LEU A 16 8.57 -24.33 16.37
N LYS A 17 9.35 -24.30 17.45
CA LYS A 17 8.90 -24.59 18.82
C LYS A 17 8.34 -23.35 19.54
N ASN A 18 8.50 -22.15 18.97
CA ASN A 18 8.03 -20.92 19.57
C ASN A 18 6.50 -20.77 19.35
N LYS A 19 5.73 -20.84 20.43
CA LYS A 19 4.27 -20.71 20.39
C LYS A 19 3.83 -19.33 19.90
N THR A 20 4.58 -18.27 20.23
CA THR A 20 4.31 -16.89 19.78
C THR A 20 4.41 -16.76 18.26
N PHE A 21 5.34 -17.49 17.64
CA PHE A 21 5.48 -17.50 16.18
C PHE A 21 4.22 -18.05 15.51
N TRP A 22 3.73 -19.21 15.98
CA TRP A 22 2.52 -19.81 15.45
C TRP A 22 1.26 -18.98 15.69
N ILE A 23 1.11 -18.37 16.88
CA ILE A 23 -0.01 -17.45 17.16
C ILE A 23 0.06 -16.23 16.24
N SER A 24 1.24 -15.67 16.01
CA SER A 24 1.41 -14.50 15.13
C SER A 24 1.10 -14.84 13.68
N ILE A 25 1.53 -16.02 13.20
CA ILE A 25 1.13 -16.53 11.87
C ILE A 25 -0.38 -16.74 11.80
N PHE A 26 -0.97 -17.37 12.81
CA PHE A 26 -2.41 -17.61 12.83
C PHE A 26 -3.20 -16.30 12.75
N ILE A 27 -2.82 -15.29 13.53
CA ILE A 27 -3.44 -13.96 13.48
C ILE A 27 -3.25 -13.32 12.10
N LEU A 28 -2.05 -13.39 11.52
CA LEU A 28 -1.77 -12.85 10.19
C LEU A 28 -2.65 -13.51 9.12
N VAL A 29 -2.74 -14.84 9.13
CA VAL A 29 -3.56 -15.62 8.20
C VAL A 29 -5.04 -15.33 8.41
N LEU A 30 -5.51 -15.23 9.66
CA LEU A 30 -6.89 -14.88 9.98
C LEU A 30 -7.24 -13.49 9.43
N ILE A 31 -6.40 -12.48 9.66
CA ILE A 31 -6.58 -11.12 9.13
C ILE A 31 -6.60 -11.13 7.60
N ALA A 32 -5.64 -11.81 6.96
CA ALA A 32 -5.58 -11.90 5.50
C ALA A 32 -6.78 -12.62 4.89
N ALA A 33 -7.19 -13.76 5.47
CA ALA A 33 -8.31 -14.55 4.99
C ALA A 33 -9.65 -13.83 5.17
N THR A 34 -9.89 -13.22 6.33
CA THR A 34 -11.10 -12.42 6.58
C THR A 34 -11.18 -11.23 5.64
N PHE A 35 -10.08 -10.52 5.42
CA PHE A 35 -10.04 -9.41 4.47
C PHE A 35 -10.37 -9.84 3.04
N TRP A 36 -9.73 -10.91 2.56
CA TRP A 36 -9.94 -11.41 1.20
C TRP A 36 -11.39 -11.88 1.00
N THR A 37 -11.91 -12.68 1.92
CA THR A 37 -13.23 -13.31 1.79
C THR A 37 -14.39 -12.35 2.07
N GLN A 38 -14.30 -11.51 3.10
CA GLN A 38 -15.42 -10.70 3.56
C GLN A 38 -15.43 -9.29 2.96
N SER A 39 -14.26 -8.73 2.64
CA SER A 39 -14.17 -7.35 2.15
C SER A 39 -13.75 -7.28 0.70
N ARG A 40 -12.63 -7.91 0.34
CA ARG A 40 -11.90 -7.59 -0.89
C ARG A 40 -12.52 -8.20 -2.13
N VAL A 41 -12.73 -9.53 -2.14
CA VAL A 41 -13.33 -10.22 -3.28
C VAL A 41 -14.75 -9.70 -3.55
N PRO A 42 -15.64 -9.54 -2.54
CA PRO A 42 -16.98 -8.99 -2.78
C PRO A 42 -16.96 -7.56 -3.33
N ALA A 43 -16.18 -6.67 -2.73
CA ALA A 43 -16.14 -5.25 -3.14
C ALA A 43 -15.54 -5.07 -4.54
N LEU A 44 -14.50 -5.84 -4.89
CA LEU A 44 -13.91 -5.78 -6.22
C LEU A 44 -14.81 -6.40 -7.28
N ASN A 45 -15.47 -7.51 -6.96
CA ASN A 45 -16.42 -8.14 -7.89
C ASN A 45 -17.60 -7.20 -8.17
N GLN A 46 -18.11 -6.53 -7.13
CA GLN A 46 -19.14 -5.50 -7.29
C GLN A 46 -18.66 -4.36 -8.20
N LYS A 47 -17.42 -3.87 -8.03
CA LYS A 47 -16.85 -2.84 -8.92
C LYS A 47 -16.66 -3.32 -10.35
N ALA A 48 -16.26 -4.58 -10.54
CA ALA A 48 -16.15 -5.18 -11.87
C ALA A 48 -17.51 -5.29 -12.57
N GLN A 49 -18.59 -5.58 -11.81
CA GLN A 49 -19.94 -5.72 -12.34
C GLN A 49 -20.65 -4.39 -12.63
N ILE A 50 -20.31 -3.32 -11.91
CA ILE A 50 -21.00 -2.02 -12.02
C ILE A 50 -20.50 -1.20 -13.23
N GLY A 51 -19.30 -1.50 -13.77
CA GLY A 51 -18.81 -1.02 -15.07
C GLY A 51 -19.01 0.49 -15.31
N ASP A 52 -20.08 0.82 -16.05
CA ASP A 52 -20.38 2.17 -16.56
C ASP A 52 -21.38 2.99 -15.71
N ARG A 53 -21.95 2.45 -14.63
CA ARG A 53 -23.06 3.10 -13.89
C ARG A 53 -22.67 3.80 -12.58
N ILE A 54 -21.43 4.25 -12.47
CA ILE A 54 -20.93 4.82 -11.21
C ILE A 54 -21.15 6.34 -11.19
N ASN A 55 -21.96 6.81 -10.24
CA ASN A 55 -21.93 8.23 -9.84
C ASN A 55 -20.68 8.45 -8.98
N ILE A 56 -19.55 8.76 -9.63
CA ILE A 56 -18.30 9.10 -8.94
C ILE A 56 -18.39 10.56 -8.49
N SER A 57 -18.33 10.80 -7.18
CA SER A 57 -18.11 12.16 -6.66
C SER A 57 -16.62 12.35 -6.39
N ALA A 58 -15.95 13.06 -7.30
CA ALA A 58 -14.54 13.42 -7.23
C ALA A 58 -13.59 12.19 -7.14
N ILE A 59 -13.16 11.83 -5.92
CA ILE A 59 -12.21 10.73 -5.64
C ILE A 59 -12.82 9.59 -4.79
N ALA A 60 -14.13 9.65 -4.53
CA ALA A 60 -14.85 8.68 -3.72
C ALA A 60 -15.81 7.86 -4.58
N PHE A 61 -15.94 6.57 -4.24
CA PHE A 61 -16.96 5.70 -4.83
C PHE A 61 -18.27 5.74 -4.06
N ASP A 62 -18.16 5.97 -2.75
CA ASP A 62 -19.30 6.00 -1.84
C ASP A 62 -19.58 7.45 -1.44
N VAL A 63 -20.82 7.90 -1.65
CA VAL A 63 -21.27 9.26 -1.33
C VAL A 63 -22.13 9.22 -0.07
N VAL A 64 -21.56 9.67 1.05
CA VAL A 64 -22.29 9.85 2.32
C VAL A 64 -22.83 11.28 2.40
N LEU A 65 -22.01 12.25 1.99
CA LEU A 65 -22.36 13.67 1.94
C LEU A 65 -22.35 14.13 0.48
N PRO A 66 -23.49 14.53 -0.10
CA PRO A 66 -23.52 14.98 -1.49
C PRO A 66 -22.75 16.30 -1.63
N VAL A 67 -21.85 16.33 -2.61
CA VAL A 67 -21.09 17.53 -3.00
C VAL A 67 -21.85 18.20 -4.14
N LEU A 68 -22.24 19.46 -3.96
CA LEU A 68 -22.97 20.24 -4.96
C LEU A 68 -22.07 21.37 -5.47
N GLU A 69 -22.09 21.64 -6.77
CA GLU A 69 -21.27 22.71 -7.38
C GLU A 69 -21.61 24.10 -6.83
N SER A 70 -22.85 24.32 -6.37
CA SER A 70 -23.30 25.57 -5.75
C SER A 70 -22.72 25.84 -4.36
N GLN A 71 -22.10 24.85 -3.72
CA GLN A 71 -21.51 24.98 -2.39
C GLN A 71 -20.16 25.73 -2.46
N PRO A 72 -19.81 26.50 -1.41
CA PRO A 72 -18.49 27.11 -1.31
C PRO A 72 -17.39 26.06 -1.29
N LEU A 73 -16.19 26.42 -1.79
CA LEU A 73 -15.08 25.47 -1.97
C LEU A 73 -14.74 24.69 -0.69
N TYR A 74 -14.67 25.37 0.47
CA TYR A 74 -14.36 24.70 1.73
C TYR A 74 -15.37 23.58 2.05
N GLU A 75 -16.65 23.79 1.72
CA GLU A 75 -17.73 22.84 1.97
C GLU A 75 -17.62 21.61 1.07
N ARG A 76 -17.32 21.83 -0.21
CA ARG A 76 -17.07 20.73 -1.14
C ARG A 76 -15.87 19.90 -0.73
N VAL A 77 -14.78 20.57 -0.32
CA VAL A 77 -13.52 19.91 0.06
C VAL A 77 -13.68 19.03 1.30
N TYR A 78 -14.29 19.50 2.38
CA TYR A 78 -14.43 18.66 3.57
C TYR A 78 -15.42 17.50 3.33
N LYS A 79 -16.50 17.73 2.56
CA LYS A 79 -17.46 16.65 2.20
C LYS A 79 -16.81 15.59 1.32
N ALA A 80 -16.04 16.00 0.32
CA ALA A 80 -15.25 15.11 -0.52
C ALA A 80 -14.24 14.31 0.30
N ALA A 81 -13.56 14.94 1.26
CA ALA A 81 -12.64 14.27 2.17
C ALA A 81 -13.34 13.23 3.07
N ILE A 82 -14.54 13.52 3.57
CA ILE A 82 -15.35 12.56 4.35
C ILE A 82 -15.78 11.37 3.48
N ASN A 83 -16.29 11.62 2.27
CA ASN A 83 -16.65 10.57 1.32
C ASN A 83 -15.45 9.68 0.96
N TRP A 84 -14.29 10.31 0.76
CA TRP A 84 -13.03 9.61 0.54
C TRP A 84 -12.65 8.73 1.73
N GLY A 85 -12.71 9.28 2.95
CA GLY A 85 -12.44 8.53 4.17
C GLY A 85 -13.37 7.33 4.30
N TYR A 86 -14.66 7.52 4.02
CA TYR A 86 -15.65 6.45 4.04
C TYR A 86 -15.43 5.40 2.92
N THR A 87 -14.99 5.81 1.74
CA THR A 87 -14.63 4.86 0.67
C THR A 87 -13.43 3.99 1.08
N ASN A 88 -12.49 4.53 1.86
CA ASN A 88 -11.21 3.88 2.16
C ASN A 88 -11.13 3.22 3.56
N TRP A 89 -12.06 3.48 4.49
CA TRP A 89 -11.93 3.07 5.90
C TRP A 89 -11.70 1.56 6.08
N LYS A 90 -12.35 0.71 5.27
CA LYS A 90 -12.17 -0.75 5.30
C LYS A 90 -10.74 -1.15 4.95
N GLY A 91 -10.20 -0.54 3.89
CA GLY A 91 -8.82 -0.75 3.45
C GLY A 91 -7.80 -0.24 4.47
N MET A 92 -8.04 0.93 5.05
CA MET A 92 -7.15 1.53 6.06
C MET A 92 -7.10 0.68 7.33
N THR A 93 -8.25 0.26 7.84
CA THR A 93 -8.35 -0.60 9.03
C THR A 93 -7.58 -1.90 8.82
N PHE A 94 -7.75 -2.53 7.65
CA PHE A 94 -6.98 -3.70 7.28
C PHE A 94 -5.47 -3.42 7.18
N GLY A 95 -5.09 -2.31 6.53
CA GLY A 95 -3.69 -1.89 6.43
C GLY A 95 -3.02 -1.75 7.80
N PHE A 96 -3.71 -1.14 8.76
CA PHE A 96 -3.21 -1.00 10.14
C PHE A 96 -3.09 -2.36 10.86
N LEU A 97 -4.12 -3.20 10.76
CA LEU A 97 -4.11 -4.53 11.38
C LEU A 97 -3.02 -5.42 10.77
N LEU A 98 -2.92 -5.46 9.45
CA LEU A 98 -1.92 -6.26 8.74
C LEU A 98 -0.50 -5.74 9.03
N ALA A 99 -0.29 -4.43 9.01
CA ALA A 99 1.00 -3.83 9.38
C ALA A 99 1.41 -4.21 10.81
N SER A 100 0.49 -4.07 11.78
CA SER A 100 0.76 -4.42 13.17
C SER A 100 1.07 -5.91 13.35
N ALA A 101 0.36 -6.80 12.65
CA ALA A 101 0.60 -8.24 12.66
C ALA A 101 1.94 -8.58 12.00
N PHE A 102 2.29 -7.92 10.90
CA PHE A 102 3.56 -8.12 10.20
C PHE A 102 4.75 -7.69 11.05
N ILE A 103 4.66 -6.52 11.69
CA ILE A 103 5.69 -6.03 12.63
C ILE A 103 5.84 -7.03 13.78
N THR A 104 4.74 -7.49 14.37
CA THR A 104 4.75 -8.46 15.47
C THR A 104 5.41 -9.78 15.06
N LEU A 105 5.11 -10.28 13.86
CA LEU A 105 5.72 -11.50 13.32
C LEU A 105 7.21 -11.32 13.01
N LEU A 106 7.58 -10.23 12.34
CA LEU A 106 8.97 -9.94 11.98
C LEU A 106 9.86 -9.72 13.21
N GLN A 107 9.29 -9.20 14.30
CA GLN A 107 9.98 -9.11 15.59
C GLN A 107 10.30 -10.49 16.18
N ILE A 108 9.63 -11.57 15.80
CA ILE A 108 9.91 -12.92 16.33
C ILE A 108 10.87 -13.67 15.40
N LEU A 109 10.85 -13.33 14.11
CA LEU A 109 11.70 -13.96 13.11
C LEU A 109 13.18 -13.60 13.32
N PRO A 110 14.10 -14.56 13.15
CA PRO A 110 15.51 -14.25 13.13
C PRO A 110 15.76 -13.27 11.99
N LYS A 111 16.59 -12.24 12.25
CA LYS A 111 17.05 -11.30 11.22
C LYS A 111 17.73 -12.09 10.09
N THR A 112 16.98 -12.41 9.04
CA THR A 112 17.54 -13.03 7.85
C THR A 112 18.32 -11.98 7.09
N PRO A 113 19.58 -12.24 6.72
CA PRO A 113 20.34 -11.29 5.93
C PRO A 113 19.63 -11.12 4.58
N ALA A 114 19.06 -9.93 4.35
CA ALA A 114 18.49 -9.61 3.06
C ALA A 114 19.55 -9.75 1.96
N SER A 115 19.11 -10.12 0.75
CA SER A 115 20.03 -10.33 -0.37
C SER A 115 20.91 -9.10 -0.58
N LYS A 116 22.19 -9.32 -0.90
CA LYS A 116 23.09 -8.23 -1.31
C LYS A 116 22.62 -7.60 -2.62
N ASN A 117 21.86 -8.35 -3.43
CA ASN A 117 21.35 -7.87 -4.70
C ASN A 117 20.02 -7.13 -4.52
N ARG A 118 20.03 -5.82 -4.83
CA ARG A 118 18.88 -4.92 -4.71
C ARG A 118 17.73 -5.29 -5.65
N PHE A 119 18.05 -5.81 -6.84
CA PHE A 119 17.03 -6.25 -7.81
C PHE A 119 16.25 -7.45 -7.29
N VAL A 120 16.94 -8.39 -6.63
CA VAL A 120 16.31 -9.55 -5.98
C VAL A 120 15.40 -9.09 -4.83
N ASN A 121 15.86 -8.13 -4.03
CA ASN A 121 15.05 -7.54 -2.96
C ASN A 121 13.77 -6.87 -3.50
N SER A 122 13.87 -6.15 -4.62
CA SER A 122 12.69 -5.57 -5.29
C SER A 122 11.74 -6.64 -5.84
N LEU A 123 12.27 -7.70 -6.46
CA LEU A 123 11.47 -8.82 -6.95
C LEU A 123 10.68 -9.52 -5.81
N PHE A 124 11.30 -9.69 -4.64
CA PHE A 124 10.59 -10.19 -3.46
C PHE A 124 9.48 -9.22 -3.01
N GLY A 125 9.74 -7.92 -3.02
CA GLY A 125 8.73 -6.90 -2.71
C GLY A 125 7.55 -6.95 -3.68
N LEU A 126 7.83 -7.06 -4.99
CA LEU A 126 6.84 -7.19 -6.04
C LEU A 126 5.90 -8.37 -5.76
N GLY A 127 6.48 -9.54 -5.48
CA GLY A 127 5.71 -10.77 -5.20
C GLY A 127 4.88 -10.69 -3.92
N MET A 128 5.38 -10.03 -2.87
CA MET A 128 4.60 -9.83 -1.64
C MET A 128 3.47 -8.82 -1.82
N GLY A 129 3.69 -7.74 -2.59
CA GLY A 129 2.71 -6.67 -2.72
C GLY A 129 1.54 -7.02 -3.64
N SER A 130 1.78 -7.66 -4.79
CA SER A 130 0.76 -8.04 -5.78
C SER A 130 -0.53 -8.67 -5.18
N PRO A 131 -0.44 -9.63 -4.23
CA PRO A 131 -1.63 -10.22 -3.59
C PRO A 131 -2.21 -9.41 -2.42
N LEU A 132 -1.65 -8.27 -2.03
CA LEU A 132 -2.22 -7.49 -0.92
C LEU A 132 -3.55 -6.82 -1.29
N GLY A 133 -3.69 -6.39 -2.55
CA GLY A 133 -4.95 -5.84 -3.06
C GLY A 133 -5.44 -4.62 -2.30
N VAL A 134 -4.54 -3.72 -1.92
CA VAL A 134 -4.86 -2.44 -1.27
C VAL A 134 -4.26 -1.29 -2.07
N CYS A 135 -4.79 -0.07 -1.91
CA CYS A 135 -4.18 1.11 -2.54
C CYS A 135 -2.87 1.48 -1.84
N VAL A 136 -2.05 2.30 -2.51
CA VAL A 136 -0.77 2.82 -1.98
C VAL A 136 -0.96 3.34 -0.55
N ASN A 137 -2.03 4.12 -0.32
CA ASN A 137 -2.32 4.67 1.01
C ASN A 137 -2.40 3.60 2.10
N CYS A 138 -3.13 2.53 1.82
CA CYS A 138 -3.34 1.45 2.78
C CYS A 138 -2.11 0.53 2.89
N ALA A 139 -1.26 0.48 1.87
CA ALA A 139 0.00 -0.26 1.91
C ALA A 139 1.14 0.51 2.59
N THR A 140 1.07 1.84 2.69
CA THR A 140 2.07 2.67 3.39
C THR A 140 2.34 2.23 4.84
N PRO A 141 1.34 2.01 5.72
CA PRO A 141 1.61 1.51 7.07
C PRO A 141 2.30 0.14 7.07
N ILE A 142 2.01 -0.71 6.09
CA ILE A 142 2.65 -2.02 5.94
C ILE A 142 4.12 -1.83 5.54
N ALA A 143 4.40 -0.97 4.56
CA ALA A 143 5.75 -0.66 4.10
C ALA A 143 6.58 -0.03 5.23
N GLN A 144 5.99 0.89 5.99
CA GLN A 144 6.61 1.50 7.16
C GLN A 144 6.92 0.46 8.24
N GLY A 145 5.97 -0.44 8.52
CA GLY A 145 6.18 -1.57 9.42
C GLY A 145 7.32 -2.49 8.99
N MET A 146 7.42 -2.78 7.69
CA MET A 146 8.51 -3.56 7.11
C MET A 146 9.87 -2.88 7.29
N ILE A 147 9.95 -1.57 7.04
CA ILE A 147 11.18 -0.79 7.19
C ILE A 147 11.63 -0.80 8.66
N HIS A 148 10.72 -0.53 9.61
CA HIS A 148 11.04 -0.57 11.04
C HIS A 148 11.44 -1.95 11.55
N ALA A 149 10.90 -3.01 10.94
CA ALA A 149 11.30 -4.37 11.25
C ALA A 149 12.65 -4.77 10.62
N GLY A 150 13.31 -3.88 9.88
CA GLY A 150 14.64 -4.10 9.28
C GLY A 150 14.62 -4.68 7.86
N THR A 151 13.47 -4.64 7.18
CA THR A 151 13.38 -5.01 5.76
C THR A 151 14.10 -3.97 4.90
N ARG A 152 14.71 -4.43 3.79
CA ARG A 152 15.36 -3.53 2.82
C ARG A 152 14.35 -2.55 2.23
N LEU A 153 14.77 -1.30 2.07
CA LEU A 153 13.93 -0.24 1.52
C LEU A 153 13.41 -0.59 0.11
N GLU A 154 14.24 -1.21 -0.74
CA GLU A 154 13.81 -1.64 -2.08
C GLU A 154 12.65 -2.64 -2.02
N THR A 155 12.65 -3.57 -1.05
CA THR A 155 11.59 -4.56 -0.87
C THR A 155 10.30 -3.90 -0.39
N SER A 156 10.38 -3.00 0.59
CA SER A 156 9.20 -2.31 1.13
C SER A 156 8.54 -1.38 0.10
N LEU A 157 9.35 -0.63 -0.68
CA LEU A 157 8.84 0.24 -1.75
C LEU A 157 8.26 -0.56 -2.91
N ALA A 158 8.92 -1.65 -3.32
CA ALA A 158 8.40 -2.53 -4.37
C ALA A 158 7.05 -3.17 -3.97
N MET A 159 6.90 -3.58 -2.70
CA MET A 159 5.65 -4.08 -2.13
C MET A 159 4.55 -3.02 -2.16
N LEU A 160 4.87 -1.81 -1.71
CA LEU A 160 3.95 -0.67 -1.67
C LEU A 160 3.34 -0.38 -3.06
N ILE A 161 4.19 -0.34 -4.08
CA ILE A 161 3.82 0.00 -5.46
C ILE A 161 3.11 -1.17 -6.16
N SER A 162 3.58 -2.41 -5.97
CA SER A 162 3.00 -3.56 -6.67
C SER A 162 1.60 -3.91 -6.17
N SER A 163 1.23 -3.48 -4.96
CA SER A 163 -0.04 -3.80 -4.31
C SER A 163 -1.30 -3.38 -5.09
N PRO A 164 -1.46 -2.12 -5.50
CA PRO A 164 -2.57 -1.74 -6.38
C PRO A 164 -2.32 -2.13 -7.83
N THR A 165 -1.07 -2.05 -8.29
CA THR A 165 -0.74 -2.04 -9.72
C THR A 165 -0.77 -3.42 -10.37
N LEU A 166 -0.27 -4.43 -9.66
CA LEU A 166 -0.15 -5.81 -10.15
C LEU A 166 -1.13 -6.73 -9.44
N ASN A 167 -2.21 -6.19 -8.88
CA ASN A 167 -3.25 -7.00 -8.27
C ASN A 167 -4.04 -7.77 -9.35
N PRO A 168 -4.16 -9.11 -9.26
CA PRO A 168 -4.81 -9.91 -10.30
C PRO A 168 -6.25 -9.46 -10.63
N ILE A 169 -7.00 -9.01 -9.62
CA ILE A 169 -8.39 -8.59 -9.82
C ILE A 169 -8.45 -7.21 -10.48
N VAL A 170 -7.60 -6.26 -10.06
CA VAL A 170 -7.50 -4.94 -10.72
C VAL A 170 -7.04 -5.10 -12.16
N LEU A 171 -6.09 -6.00 -12.44
CA LEU A 171 -5.68 -6.34 -13.79
C LEU A 171 -6.84 -6.95 -14.59
N GLY A 172 -7.65 -7.81 -13.98
CA GLY A 172 -8.88 -8.33 -14.58
C GLY A 172 -9.85 -7.22 -14.99
N ILE A 173 -10.10 -6.24 -14.10
CA ILE A 173 -10.92 -5.06 -14.42
C ILE A 173 -10.28 -4.23 -15.55
N ALA A 174 -8.95 -4.04 -15.52
CA ALA A 174 -8.23 -3.31 -16.54
C ALA A 174 -8.35 -3.96 -17.92
N PHE A 175 -8.17 -5.28 -18.02
CA PHE A 175 -8.35 -6.02 -19.27
C PHE A 175 -9.80 -6.04 -19.75
N SER A 176 -10.77 -5.90 -18.85
CA SER A 176 -12.19 -5.85 -19.21
C SER A 176 -12.64 -4.49 -19.72
N LEU A 177 -12.09 -3.39 -19.20
CA LEU A 177 -12.55 -2.03 -19.49
C LEU A 177 -11.64 -1.29 -20.48
N LEU A 178 -10.33 -1.53 -20.43
CA LEU A 178 -9.35 -0.82 -21.26
C LEU A 178 -8.88 -1.70 -22.41
N SER A 179 -8.35 -1.05 -23.46
CA SER A 179 -7.78 -1.78 -24.59
C SER A 179 -6.55 -2.59 -24.17
N PHE A 180 -6.38 -3.77 -24.77
CA PHE A 180 -5.30 -4.71 -24.45
C PHE A 180 -3.91 -4.05 -24.43
N HIS A 181 -3.62 -3.20 -25.41
CA HIS A 181 -2.33 -2.52 -25.54
C HIS A 181 -2.05 -1.57 -24.37
N VAL A 182 -3.04 -0.80 -23.90
CA VAL A 182 -2.87 0.13 -22.76
C VAL A 182 -2.56 -0.65 -21.48
N VAL A 183 -3.28 -1.75 -21.24
CA VAL A 183 -3.07 -2.59 -20.06
C VAL A 183 -1.71 -3.28 -20.10
N LEU A 184 -1.31 -3.80 -21.27
CA LEU A 184 0.01 -4.41 -21.43
C LEU A 184 1.14 -3.41 -21.18
N ILE A 185 1.03 -2.19 -21.73
CA ILE A 185 2.00 -1.12 -21.48
C ILE A 185 2.07 -0.78 -20.00
N LYS A 186 0.93 -0.64 -19.31
CA LYS A 186 0.87 -0.43 -17.86
C LYS A 186 1.67 -1.50 -17.13
N ILE A 187 1.36 -2.78 -17.36
CA ILE A 187 2.03 -3.90 -16.68
C ILE A 187 3.54 -3.88 -16.92
N LEU A 188 3.97 -3.75 -18.17
CA LEU A 188 5.39 -3.76 -18.53
C LEU A 188 6.14 -2.59 -17.89
N LEU A 189 5.59 -1.37 -17.97
CA LEU A 189 6.18 -0.20 -17.35
C LEU A 189 6.22 -0.30 -15.83
N SER A 190 5.18 -0.86 -15.21
CA SER A 190 5.13 -1.03 -13.75
C SER A 190 6.14 -2.06 -13.27
N ILE A 191 6.26 -3.22 -13.95
CA ILE A 191 7.27 -4.22 -13.64
C ILE A 191 8.67 -3.63 -13.85
N PHE A 192 8.89 -2.92 -14.96
CA PHE A 192 10.16 -2.24 -15.22
C PHE A 192 10.51 -1.22 -14.13
N PHE A 193 9.54 -0.39 -13.74
CA PHE A 193 9.71 0.62 -12.71
C PHE A 193 10.06 -0.04 -11.36
N ILE A 194 9.34 -1.08 -10.96
CA ILE A 194 9.59 -1.77 -9.70
C ILE A 194 10.94 -2.47 -9.72
N ILE A 195 11.24 -3.27 -10.76
CA ILE A 195 12.46 -4.09 -10.77
C ILE A 195 13.71 -3.24 -10.98
N PHE A 196 13.66 -2.24 -11.86
CA PHE A 196 14.86 -1.48 -12.23
C PHE A 196 14.94 -0.11 -11.56
N ILE A 197 13.88 0.68 -11.63
CA ILE A 197 13.91 2.08 -11.18
C ILE A 197 13.94 2.16 -9.66
N VAL A 198 13.13 1.38 -8.93
CA VAL A 198 13.12 1.42 -7.45
C VAL A 198 14.50 1.09 -6.85
N PRO A 199 15.19 -0.02 -7.21
CA PRO A 199 16.56 -0.26 -6.75
C PRO A 199 17.56 0.83 -7.11
N LEU A 200 17.42 1.42 -8.29
CA LEU A 200 18.28 2.50 -8.76
C LEU A 200 18.07 3.77 -7.94
N LEU A 201 16.82 4.16 -7.68
CA LEU A 201 16.47 5.30 -6.85
C LEU A 201 17.00 5.14 -5.43
N VAL A 202 16.85 3.97 -4.81
CA VAL A 202 17.39 3.70 -3.48
C VAL A 202 18.93 3.71 -3.47
N LYS A 203 19.58 3.35 -4.58
CA LYS A 203 21.04 3.45 -4.73
C LYS A 203 21.50 4.91 -4.82
N ILE A 204 20.79 5.74 -5.58
CA ILE A 204 21.11 7.15 -5.80
C ILE A 204 20.83 7.97 -4.54
N ALA A 205 19.67 7.77 -3.91
CA ALA A 205 19.24 8.51 -2.74
C ALA A 205 20.17 8.31 -1.53
N LYS A 206 20.98 7.24 -1.51
CA LYS A 206 21.88 6.86 -0.42
C LYS A 206 21.27 7.19 0.96
N PRO A 207 20.06 6.67 1.27
CA PRO A 207 19.37 7.04 2.49
C PRO A 207 20.32 6.84 3.68
N SER A 208 20.53 7.91 4.45
CA SER A 208 21.51 7.88 5.55
C SER A 208 21.15 6.74 6.50
N LYS A 209 22.15 5.95 6.90
CA LYS A 209 21.94 4.90 7.91
C LYS A 209 21.42 5.50 9.22
N THR A 210 21.80 6.73 9.53
CA THR A 210 21.35 7.50 10.70
C THR A 210 19.83 7.67 10.76
N THR A 211 19.14 7.85 9.62
CA THR A 211 17.66 7.93 9.58
C THR A 211 16.97 6.58 9.77
N LEU A 212 17.71 5.48 9.60
CA LEU A 212 17.21 4.09 9.69
C LEU A 212 17.65 3.40 11.00
N GLU A 213 18.74 3.86 11.61
CA GLU A 213 19.34 3.38 12.85
C GLU A 213 18.92 4.24 14.06
N ASP A 214 18.73 5.56 13.97
CA ASP A 214 18.24 6.35 15.13
C ASP A 214 16.75 6.13 15.45
N THR A 215 16.01 5.44 14.56
CA THR A 215 14.69 4.87 14.88
C THR A 215 14.84 3.42 15.34
N HIS A 216 15.95 3.10 16.01
CA HIS A 216 16.14 1.80 16.63
C HIS A 216 15.09 1.59 17.71
N GLN A 217 14.41 0.45 17.54
CA GLN A 217 13.48 -0.17 18.45
C GLN A 217 12.03 0.36 18.34
N PRO A 218 11.10 -0.43 17.77
CA PRO A 218 9.75 -0.49 18.33
C PRO A 218 9.85 -0.57 19.87
N PRO A 219 8.90 -0.05 20.67
CA PRO A 219 9.01 0.22 22.11
C PRO A 219 9.28 -0.99 23.06
N LEU A 220 9.87 -2.07 22.57
CA LEU A 220 10.20 -3.31 23.27
C LEU A 220 11.67 -3.75 23.10
N GLY A 221 12.51 -3.02 22.35
CA GLY A 221 13.91 -3.43 22.14
C GLY A 221 14.82 -3.32 23.38
N ASP A 222 14.40 -2.58 24.42
CA ASP A 222 15.15 -2.42 25.67
C ASP A 222 14.73 -3.40 26.79
N SER A 223 13.90 -4.39 26.48
CA SER A 223 13.66 -5.48 27.43
C SER A 223 14.72 -6.59 27.23
N PRO A 224 15.48 -6.98 28.27
CA PRO A 224 16.47 -8.08 28.20
C PRO A 224 15.88 -9.44 27.77
N GLN A 225 14.55 -9.52 27.65
CA GLN A 225 13.78 -10.68 27.19
C GLN A 225 13.78 -10.88 25.67
N TYR A 226 14.25 -9.92 24.88
CA TYR A 226 14.25 -10.02 23.41
C TYR A 226 15.47 -10.76 22.84
N ASN A 227 16.20 -11.49 23.68
CA ASN A 227 16.97 -12.61 23.18
C ASN A 227 16.01 -13.77 22.94
N ALA A 228 16.19 -14.50 21.85
CA ALA A 228 15.58 -15.81 21.60
C ALA A 228 16.00 -16.89 22.65
N ALA A 229 16.18 -16.49 23.90
CA ALA A 229 16.72 -17.25 25.01
C ALA A 229 15.61 -17.94 25.83
N PHE A 230 14.37 -17.42 25.84
CA PHE A 230 13.28 -18.10 26.54
C PHE A 230 11.95 -17.98 25.78
N PRO A 231 11.55 -19.00 24.99
CA PRO A 231 10.22 -19.03 24.40
C PRO A 231 9.18 -19.05 25.54
N PRO A 232 8.05 -18.31 25.43
CA PRO A 232 6.97 -18.40 26.40
C PRO A 232 6.52 -19.87 26.50
N GLN A 233 6.59 -20.41 27.72
CA GLN A 233 6.45 -21.84 27.95
C GLN A 233 4.99 -22.31 27.82
N THR A 234 4.02 -21.41 27.94
CA THR A 234 2.58 -21.70 27.91
C THR A 234 1.88 -20.99 26.75
N TRP A 235 0.77 -21.56 26.26
CA TRP A 235 -0.03 -20.93 25.20
C TRP A 235 -0.66 -19.61 25.66
N SER A 236 -1.02 -19.50 26.94
CA SER A 236 -1.57 -18.27 27.53
C SER A 236 -0.55 -17.13 27.56
N SER A 237 0.69 -17.40 27.97
CA SER A 237 1.76 -16.39 27.96
C SER A 237 2.12 -15.96 26.55
N ALA A 238 2.17 -16.90 25.60
CA ALA A 238 2.38 -16.59 24.19
C ALA A 238 1.26 -15.73 23.60
N LEU A 239 -0.01 -16.04 23.91
CA LEU A 239 -1.17 -15.26 23.45
C LEU A 239 -1.17 -13.85 24.04
N TYR A 240 -0.95 -13.71 25.35
CA TYR A 240 -0.87 -12.42 26.01
C TYR A 240 0.25 -11.55 25.43
N PHE A 241 1.42 -12.16 25.20
CA PHE A 241 2.55 -11.47 24.56
C PHE A 241 2.23 -11.03 23.13
N THR A 242 1.67 -11.92 22.30
CA THR A 242 1.29 -11.56 20.93
C THR A 242 0.22 -10.47 20.92
N ALA A 243 -0.80 -10.55 21.77
CA ALA A 243 -1.88 -9.57 21.83
C ALA A 243 -1.39 -8.19 22.29
N THR A 244 -0.56 -8.13 23.34
CA THR A 244 0.03 -6.87 23.81
C THR A 244 0.98 -6.26 22.78
N SER A 245 1.79 -7.09 22.11
CA SER A 245 2.68 -6.64 21.03
C SER A 245 1.89 -6.10 19.84
N LEU A 246 0.86 -6.83 19.41
CA LEU A 246 -0.04 -6.42 18.34
C LEU A 246 -0.70 -5.07 18.65
N PHE A 247 -1.24 -4.91 19.87
CA PHE A 247 -1.88 -3.66 20.29
C PHE A 247 -0.90 -2.49 20.32
N LYS A 248 0.31 -2.67 20.88
CA LYS A 248 1.35 -1.64 20.89
C LYS A 248 1.77 -1.25 19.47
N ASN A 249 2.00 -2.23 18.61
CA ASN A 249 2.38 -2.02 17.21
C ASN A 249 1.24 -1.34 16.42
N LEU A 250 -0.02 -1.71 16.68
CA LEU A 250 -1.19 -1.08 16.07
C LEU A 250 -1.31 0.38 16.48
N PHE A 251 -1.24 0.69 17.77
CA PHE A 251 -1.30 2.05 18.27
C PHE A 251 -0.17 2.92 17.72
N TYR A 252 1.05 2.37 17.66
CA TYR A 252 2.20 3.03 17.05
C TYR A 252 1.95 3.38 15.58
N ILE A 253 1.52 2.40 14.77
CA ILE A 253 1.25 2.62 13.34
C ILE A 253 0.12 3.63 13.14
N ILE A 254 -0.99 3.51 13.88
CA ILE A 254 -2.11 4.46 13.79
C ILE A 254 -1.62 5.88 14.10
N LYS A 255 -0.86 6.08 15.18
CA LYS A 255 -0.40 7.41 15.61
C LYS A 255 0.45 8.10 14.55
N ILE A 256 1.25 7.34 13.80
CA ILE A 256 2.15 7.88 12.77
C ILE A 256 1.44 8.05 11.42
N THR A 257 0.68 7.04 11.01
CA THR A 257 0.18 6.97 9.62
C THR A 257 -1.20 7.58 9.43
N LEU A 258 -2.11 7.46 10.42
CA LEU A 258 -3.47 7.99 10.28
C LEU A 258 -3.49 9.51 10.05
N PRO A 259 -2.74 10.36 10.79
CA PRO A 259 -2.75 11.80 10.55
C PRO A 259 -2.31 12.16 9.13
N LEU A 260 -1.26 11.50 8.64
CA LEU A 260 -0.74 11.73 7.30
C LEU A 260 -1.73 11.27 6.22
N MET A 261 -2.40 10.13 6.42
CA MET A 261 -3.44 9.65 5.51
C MET A 261 -4.66 10.58 5.45
N LEU A 262 -5.10 11.11 6.60
CA LEU A 262 -6.20 12.08 6.63
C LEU A 262 -5.82 13.39 5.96
N LEU A 263 -4.58 13.86 6.16
CA LEU A 263 -4.03 15.02 5.47
C LEU A 263 -3.97 14.78 3.96
N ALA A 264 -3.52 13.60 3.53
CA ALA A 264 -3.52 13.20 2.12
C ALA A 264 -4.93 13.31 1.53
N GLY A 265 -5.92 12.70 2.18
CA GLY A 265 -7.31 12.72 1.75
C GLY A 265 -7.87 14.14 1.62
N LEU A 266 -7.55 15.01 2.58
CA LEU A 266 -7.96 16.41 2.56
C LEU A 266 -7.29 17.18 1.41
N LEU A 267 -5.97 17.05 1.24
CA LEU A 267 -5.22 17.73 0.18
C LEU A 267 -5.61 17.21 -1.21
N GLY A 268 -5.83 15.91 -1.35
CA GLY A 268 -6.35 15.30 -2.57
C GLY A 268 -7.76 15.78 -2.91
N SER A 269 -8.62 15.91 -1.90
CA SER A 269 -9.97 16.48 -2.06
C SER A 269 -9.94 17.97 -2.42
N LEU A 270 -9.00 18.73 -1.86
CA LEU A 270 -8.77 20.12 -2.26
C LEU A 270 -8.33 20.21 -3.72
N LEU A 271 -7.37 19.39 -4.13
CA LEU A 271 -6.82 19.41 -5.47
C LEU A 271 -7.89 19.08 -6.53
N ILE A 272 -8.73 18.07 -6.29
CA ILE A 272 -9.78 17.69 -7.23
C ILE A 272 -10.93 18.71 -7.31
N GLU A 273 -11.29 19.37 -6.20
CA GLU A 273 -12.37 20.38 -6.15
C GLU A 273 -11.97 21.74 -6.75
N ILE A 274 -10.67 21.98 -6.92
CA ILE A 274 -10.12 23.15 -7.63
C ILE A 274 -10.08 22.90 -9.14
N LEU A 275 -10.04 21.64 -9.59
CA LEU A 275 -9.96 21.30 -11.00
C LEU A 275 -11.26 21.69 -11.74
N PRO A 276 -11.21 22.49 -12.83
CA PRO A 276 -12.39 22.85 -13.60
C PRO A 276 -13.03 21.62 -14.26
N SER A 277 -14.34 21.41 -14.05
CA SER A 277 -15.10 20.21 -14.45
C SER A 277 -15.31 20.03 -15.98
N GLY A 278 -14.80 20.92 -16.82
CA GLY A 278 -15.04 20.91 -18.28
C GLY A 278 -13.81 20.97 -19.19
N SER A 279 -12.59 20.94 -18.66
CA SER A 279 -11.39 21.29 -19.45
C SER A 279 -10.57 20.11 -19.98
N LEU A 280 -10.85 18.86 -19.59
CA LEU A 280 -9.94 17.75 -19.86
C LEU A 280 -10.03 17.21 -21.30
N SER A 281 -11.23 17.15 -21.89
CA SER A 281 -11.43 16.58 -23.23
C SER A 281 -10.87 17.42 -24.38
N THR A 282 -10.60 18.71 -24.13
CA THR A 282 -9.99 19.64 -25.10
C THR A 282 -8.47 19.75 -24.97
N LEU A 283 -7.86 19.04 -24.01
CA LEU A 283 -6.42 19.11 -23.79
C LEU A 283 -5.66 18.43 -24.93
N ALA A 284 -4.81 19.20 -25.61
CA ALA A 284 -3.86 18.68 -26.55
C ALA A 284 -2.73 17.91 -25.84
N MET A 285 -2.17 16.92 -26.54
CA MET A 285 -0.99 16.19 -26.06
C MET A 285 0.26 17.08 -26.20
N GLU A 286 0.51 17.89 -25.18
CA GLU A 286 1.72 18.69 -25.07
C GLU A 286 2.56 18.24 -23.86
N PRO A 287 3.89 18.42 -23.87
CA PRO A 287 4.75 18.04 -22.75
C PRO A 287 4.34 18.66 -21.40
N GLN A 288 3.82 19.90 -21.43
CA GLN A 288 3.34 20.60 -20.23
C GLN A 288 2.08 19.95 -19.66
N THR A 289 1.11 19.63 -20.52
CA THR A 289 -0.11 18.91 -20.15
C THR A 289 0.20 17.53 -19.58
N LEU A 290 1.15 16.81 -20.20
CA LEU A 290 1.65 15.53 -19.72
C LEU A 290 2.21 15.64 -18.30
N LEU A 291 3.07 16.63 -18.04
CA LEU A 291 3.65 16.86 -16.73
C LEU A 291 2.59 17.21 -15.68
N LEU A 292 1.62 18.05 -16.06
CA LEU A 292 0.52 18.44 -15.18
C LEU A 292 -0.35 17.24 -14.80
N ILE A 293 -0.75 16.41 -15.76
CA ILE A 293 -1.56 15.20 -15.51
C ILE A 293 -0.77 14.18 -14.67
N ALA A 294 0.52 14.01 -14.95
CA ALA A 294 1.39 13.17 -14.14
C ALA A 294 1.46 13.67 -12.69
N ALA A 295 1.66 14.97 -12.49
CA ALA A 295 1.72 15.59 -11.17
C ALA A 295 0.41 15.41 -10.41
N ILE A 296 -0.73 15.70 -11.04
CA ILE A 296 -2.07 15.48 -10.46
C ILE A 296 -2.18 14.03 -9.99
N GLY A 297 -1.92 13.05 -10.86
CA GLY A 297 -2.05 11.65 -10.48
C GLY A 297 -1.11 11.20 -9.35
N VAL A 298 0.07 11.79 -9.22
CA VAL A 298 1.02 11.48 -8.13
C VAL A 298 0.52 11.99 -6.76
N PHE A 299 -0.22 13.10 -6.72
CA PHE A 299 -0.72 13.69 -5.48
C PHE A 299 -2.09 13.15 -5.05
N LEU A 300 -2.88 12.56 -5.95
CA LEU A 300 -4.21 12.09 -5.60
C LEU A 300 -4.17 10.76 -4.83
N PRO A 301 -4.66 10.70 -3.59
CA PRO A 301 -4.79 9.46 -2.85
C PRO A 301 -6.01 8.69 -3.34
N VAL A 302 -5.88 7.89 -4.39
CA VAL A 302 -7.06 7.21 -4.95
C VAL A 302 -7.33 5.84 -4.32
N PRO A 303 -8.61 5.44 -4.20
CA PRO A 303 -8.94 4.07 -3.84
C PRO A 303 -8.49 3.10 -4.93
N ILE A 304 -8.28 1.84 -4.55
CA ILE A 304 -7.89 0.79 -5.48
C ILE A 304 -8.95 0.55 -6.58
N ALA A 305 -8.47 0.34 -7.81
CA ALA A 305 -9.21 0.26 -9.08
C ALA A 305 -9.79 1.58 -9.59
N PHE A 306 -9.64 2.69 -8.86
CA PHE A 306 -10.08 4.00 -9.32
C PHE A 306 -9.32 4.48 -10.56
N ASP A 307 -8.01 4.25 -10.59
CA ASP A 307 -7.14 4.53 -11.72
C ASP A 307 -7.66 3.94 -13.04
N VAL A 308 -8.11 2.69 -13.03
CA VAL A 308 -8.67 2.02 -14.22
C VAL A 308 -10.03 2.59 -14.59
N LEU A 309 -10.91 2.79 -13.61
CA LEU A 309 -12.29 3.24 -13.84
C LEU A 309 -12.34 4.68 -14.37
N ILE A 310 -11.58 5.60 -13.76
CA ILE A 310 -11.54 7.00 -14.19
C ILE A 310 -10.94 7.14 -15.59
N VAL A 311 -9.91 6.35 -15.89
CA VAL A 311 -9.27 6.35 -17.21
C VAL A 311 -10.21 5.83 -18.29
N ASN A 312 -11.01 4.79 -18.00
CA ASN A 312 -12.04 4.33 -18.92
C ASN A 312 -13.05 5.44 -19.24
N ILE A 313 -13.60 6.08 -18.20
CA ILE A 313 -14.56 7.19 -18.36
C ILE A 313 -13.95 8.34 -19.18
N LEU A 314 -12.71 8.72 -18.90
CA LEU A 314 -12.04 9.81 -19.60
C LEU A 314 -11.78 9.48 -21.08
N ILE A 315 -11.35 8.25 -21.38
CA ILE A 315 -11.18 7.79 -22.78
C ILE A 315 -12.54 7.79 -23.50
N SER A 316 -13.59 7.27 -22.87
CA SER A 316 -14.95 7.29 -23.42
C SER A 316 -15.51 8.70 -23.62
N SER A 317 -15.04 9.67 -22.83
CA SER A 317 -15.37 11.10 -22.95
C SER A 317 -14.53 11.84 -24.00
N GLY A 318 -13.63 11.14 -24.71
CA GLY A 318 -12.81 11.69 -25.79
C GLY A 318 -11.43 12.19 -25.38
N LEU A 319 -10.95 11.93 -24.16
CA LEU A 319 -9.59 12.29 -23.76
C LEU A 319 -8.57 11.51 -24.59
N ASN A 320 -7.49 12.19 -25.00
CA ASN A 320 -6.39 11.55 -25.71
C ASN A 320 -5.83 10.36 -24.92
N ILE A 321 -5.68 9.20 -25.57
CA ILE A 321 -5.25 7.95 -24.94
C ILE A 321 -3.88 8.04 -24.26
N GLY A 322 -2.98 8.89 -24.75
CA GLY A 322 -1.68 9.11 -24.13
C GLY A 322 -1.79 9.84 -22.79
N LEU A 323 -2.59 10.91 -22.73
CA LEU A 323 -2.87 11.64 -21.48
C LEU A 323 -3.58 10.75 -20.47
N ALA A 324 -4.56 9.98 -20.93
CA ALA A 324 -5.26 8.98 -20.14
C ALA A 324 -4.31 7.90 -19.59
N SER A 325 -3.36 7.42 -20.41
CA SER A 325 -2.37 6.42 -20.00
C SER A 325 -1.35 6.98 -19.01
N THR A 326 -0.99 8.26 -19.11
CA THR A 326 -0.16 8.94 -18.11
C THR A 326 -0.84 8.95 -16.75
N LEU A 327 -2.13 9.30 -16.73
CA LEU A 327 -2.93 9.29 -15.49
C LEU A 327 -3.06 7.88 -14.91
N LEU A 328 -3.30 6.88 -15.77
CA LEU A 328 -3.37 5.46 -15.38
C LEU A 328 -2.10 5.00 -14.66
N PHE A 329 -0.95 5.46 -15.13
CA PHE A 329 0.35 5.08 -14.55
C PHE A 329 0.64 5.85 -13.26
N SER A 330 0.40 7.17 -13.22
CA SER A 330 0.70 7.99 -12.04
C SER A 330 -0.22 7.67 -10.86
N LEU A 331 -1.54 7.54 -11.09
CA LEU A 331 -2.52 7.21 -10.05
C LEU A 331 -2.33 5.82 -9.44
N GLY A 332 -1.93 4.85 -10.26
CA GLY A 332 -1.80 3.46 -9.81
C GLY A 332 -0.60 3.23 -8.90
N ILE A 333 0.49 3.96 -9.13
CA ILE A 333 1.82 3.68 -8.56
C ILE A 333 2.12 4.56 -7.35
N PHE A 334 1.65 5.81 -7.34
CA PHE A 334 2.06 6.81 -6.36
C PHE A 334 0.87 7.37 -5.59
N SER A 335 1.14 7.73 -4.34
CA SER A 335 0.36 8.70 -3.60
C SER A 335 1.28 9.38 -2.60
N ILE A 336 1.53 10.67 -2.80
CA ILE A 336 2.41 11.46 -1.93
C ILE A 336 1.62 12.01 -0.75
N TYR A 337 2.05 11.66 0.47
CA TYR A 337 1.66 12.29 1.73
C TYR A 337 2.66 11.97 2.85
#